data_AF-A0A009Q8I4-F1
#
_entry.id   AF-A0A009Q8I4-F1
#
_cell.length_a   1.000
_cell.length_b   1.000
_cell.length_c   1.000
_cell.angle_alpha   90.00
_cell.angle_beta   90.00
_cell.angle_gamma   90.00
#
_symmetry.space_group_name_H-M   'P 1'
#
loop_
_entity.id
_entity.type
_entity.pdbx_description
1 polymer ?
#
loop_
_entity_poly.entity_id
_entity_poly.type
_entity_poly.pdbx_seq_one_letter_code
_entity_poly.pdbx_strand_id
1 'polypeptide(L)'
;MRHIISVLVENEAGALSRLVGLFSQRNYNIETLNVAPTEDPTLSRLTLTTYGDDHKIEQITKQLNKLVEVVKVVDLSEGSHIERELMLIKVKALGASRAEIKRTADIFRAQIVDVTPTTYTIQIAGTTEKLDGFIDALAENTILEVVRSGVSGIARGEKVLAI
;
A
#
# COMPACT_ATOMS: atom_id res chain seq x y z
N MET A 1 -8.72 -10.53 11.20
CA MET A 1 -7.26 -10.39 11.02
C MET A 1 -7.00 -9.53 9.79
N ARG A 2 -5.79 -9.01 9.60
CA ARG A 2 -5.40 -8.25 8.39
C ARG A 2 -5.01 -9.24 7.30
N HIS A 3 -5.54 -9.05 6.09
CA HIS A 3 -5.22 -9.86 4.91
C HIS A 3 -4.73 -8.99 3.76
N ILE A 4 -3.76 -9.49 3.00
CA ILE A 4 -3.16 -8.88 1.82
C ILE A 4 -3.49 -9.76 0.62
N ILE A 5 -4.44 -9.32 -0.20
CA ILE A 5 -4.88 -10.06 -1.38
C ILE A 5 -4.17 -9.47 -2.61
N SER A 6 -3.41 -10.33 -3.29
CA SER A 6 -2.76 -9.99 -4.56
C SER A 6 -3.57 -10.57 -5.71
N VAL A 7 -3.93 -9.73 -6.66
CA VAL A 7 -4.76 -10.08 -7.83
C VAL A 7 -4.00 -9.73 -9.10
N LEU A 8 -3.92 -10.67 -10.03
CA LEU A 8 -3.48 -10.44 -11.40
C LEU A 8 -4.73 -10.25 -12.25
N VAL A 9 -4.82 -9.13 -12.95
CA VAL A 9 -6.02 -8.71 -13.70
C VAL A 9 -5.62 -8.20 -15.07
N GLU A 10 -6.49 -8.38 -16.06
CA GLU A 10 -6.33 -7.76 -17.38
C GLU A 10 -6.29 -6.22 -17.26
N ASN A 11 -5.36 -5.61 -17.99
CA ASN A 11 -5.16 -4.17 -18.00
C ASN A 11 -6.13 -3.48 -18.97
N GLU A 12 -7.43 -3.65 -18.71
CA GLU A 12 -8.51 -3.09 -19.53
C GLU A 12 -9.35 -2.07 -18.77
N ALA A 13 -9.94 -1.14 -19.51
CA ALA A 13 -10.85 -0.15 -18.96
C ALA A 13 -12.06 -0.84 -18.28
N GLY A 14 -12.28 -0.51 -17.01
CA GLY A 14 -13.39 -1.02 -16.23
C GLY A 14 -13.09 -2.26 -15.37
N ALA A 15 -11.95 -2.94 -15.57
CA ALA A 15 -11.56 -4.08 -14.74
C ALA A 15 -11.43 -3.69 -13.26
N LEU A 16 -10.72 -2.58 -12.98
CA LEU A 16 -10.60 -2.03 -11.62
C LEU A 16 -11.96 -1.62 -11.03
N SER A 17 -12.83 -1.00 -11.84
CA SER A 17 -14.15 -0.55 -11.40
C SER A 17 -15.04 -1.72 -10.96
N ARG A 18 -15.02 -2.83 -11.72
CA ARG A 18 -15.74 -4.06 -11.37
C ARG A 18 -15.22 -4.68 -10.07
N LEU A 19 -13.90 -4.71 -9.88
CA LEU A 19 -13.28 -5.21 -8.66
C LEU A 19 -13.69 -4.36 -7.44
N VAL A 20 -13.55 -3.04 -7.51
CA VAL A 20 -13.95 -2.15 -6.41
C VAL A 20 -15.47 -2.21 -6.17
N GLY A 21 -16.26 -2.32 -7.23
CA GLY A 21 -17.71 -2.49 -7.15
C GLY A 21 -18.14 -3.73 -6.37
N LEU A 22 -17.42 -4.85 -6.51
CA LEU A 22 -17.66 -6.08 -5.74
C LEU A 22 -17.47 -5.86 -4.24
N PHE A 23 -16.42 -5.15 -3.83
CA PHE A 23 -16.20 -4.81 -2.42
C PHE A 23 -17.33 -3.91 -1.89
N SER A 24 -17.70 -2.89 -2.66
CA SER A 24 -18.77 -1.95 -2.28
C SER A 24 -20.13 -2.63 -2.12
N GLN A 25 -20.56 -3.46 -3.08
CA GLN A 25 -21.84 -4.17 -3.04
C GLN A 25 -22.00 -5.13 -1.87
N ARG A 26 -20.88 -5.66 -1.36
CA ARG A 26 -20.84 -6.62 -0.26
C ARG A 26 -20.49 -5.96 1.08
N ASN A 27 -20.29 -4.64 1.09
CA ASN A 27 -19.84 -3.89 2.25
C ASN A 27 -18.54 -4.44 2.85
N TYR A 28 -17.61 -4.84 1.98
CA TYR A 28 -16.26 -5.22 2.38
C TYR A 28 -15.38 -3.98 2.47
N ASN A 29 -14.68 -3.80 3.59
CA ASN A 29 -13.76 -2.69 3.76
C ASN A 29 -12.52 -2.88 2.88
N ILE A 30 -12.03 -1.82 2.25
CA ILE A 30 -10.71 -1.79 1.62
C ILE A 30 -9.87 -0.83 2.45
N GLU A 31 -8.82 -1.34 3.07
CA GLU A 31 -7.91 -0.52 3.88
C GLU A 31 -6.91 0.21 2.99
N THR A 32 -6.24 -0.53 2.09
CA THR A 32 -5.39 0.05 1.06
C THR A 32 -5.62 -0.66 -0.26
N LEU A 33 -5.43 0.04 -1.37
CA LEU A 33 -5.44 -0.55 -2.70
C LEU A 33 -4.34 0.09 -3.53
N ASN A 34 -3.49 -0.74 -4.12
CA ASN A 34 -2.46 -0.35 -5.07
C ASN A 34 -2.64 -1.14 -6.36
N VAL A 35 -2.50 -0.50 -7.52
CA VAL A 35 -2.58 -1.16 -8.82
C VAL A 35 -1.60 -0.50 -9.78
N ALA A 36 -0.87 -1.33 -10.52
CA ALA A 36 0.01 -0.88 -11.59
C ALA A 36 0.19 -1.98 -12.64
N PRO A 37 0.52 -1.62 -13.90
CA PRO A 37 0.92 -2.59 -14.92
C PRO A 37 2.11 -3.44 -14.47
N THR A 38 2.15 -4.68 -14.94
CA THR A 38 3.30 -5.59 -14.75
C THR A 38 4.35 -5.39 -15.84
N GLU A 39 5.37 -6.27 -15.89
CA GLU A 39 6.28 -6.38 -17.03
C GLU A 39 5.57 -6.71 -18.35
N ASP A 40 4.42 -7.37 -18.26
CA ASP A 40 3.46 -7.49 -19.35
C ASP A 40 2.46 -6.33 -19.26
N PRO A 41 2.45 -5.39 -20.23
CA PRO A 41 1.55 -4.23 -20.21
C PRO A 41 0.07 -4.60 -20.40
N THR A 42 -0.25 -5.83 -20.81
CA THR A 42 -1.63 -6.33 -20.90
C THR A 42 -2.18 -6.77 -19.55
N LEU A 43 -1.33 -6.87 -18.53
CA LEU A 43 -1.69 -7.29 -17.18
C LEU A 43 -1.35 -6.21 -16.15
N SER A 44 -2.23 -6.04 -15.19
CA SER A 44 -2.00 -5.23 -14.00
C SER A 44 -1.96 -6.11 -12.76
N ARG A 45 -1.07 -5.76 -11.83
CA ARG A 45 -1.04 -6.36 -10.50
C ARG A 45 -1.69 -5.41 -9.53
N LEU A 46 -2.74 -5.90 -8.87
CA LEU A 46 -3.42 -5.22 -7.80
C LEU A 46 -3.07 -5.87 -6.47
N THR A 47 -2.73 -5.05 -5.49
CA THR A 47 -2.56 -5.48 -4.10
C THR A 47 -3.55 -4.70 -3.25
N LEU A 48 -4.41 -5.40 -2.52
CA LEU A 48 -5.36 -4.79 -1.60
C LEU A 48 -5.14 -5.35 -0.20
N THR A 49 -5.38 -4.50 0.80
CA THR A 49 -5.42 -4.92 2.19
C THR A 49 -6.81 -4.73 2.77
N THR A 50 -7.23 -5.67 3.61
CA THR A 50 -8.57 -5.66 4.22
C THR A 50 -8.53 -6.37 5.57
N TYR A 51 -9.56 -6.14 6.38
CA TYR A 51 -9.76 -6.81 7.65
C TYR A 51 -11.00 -7.70 7.59
N GLY A 52 -10.82 -8.96 7.96
CA GLY A 52 -11.90 -9.95 7.93
C GLY A 52 -11.59 -11.17 8.77
N ASP A 53 -12.61 -12.00 8.98
CA ASP A 53 -12.43 -13.39 9.38
C ASP A 53 -12.14 -14.26 8.13
N ASP A 54 -11.58 -15.45 8.33
CA ASP A 54 -11.17 -16.33 7.24
C ASP A 54 -12.34 -16.66 6.29
N HIS A 55 -13.58 -16.73 6.82
CA HIS A 55 -14.77 -16.98 6.03
C HIS A 55 -15.07 -15.83 5.05
N LYS A 56 -14.98 -14.58 5.49
CA LYS A 56 -15.13 -13.41 4.63
C LYS A 56 -14.04 -13.34 3.57
N ILE A 57 -12.80 -13.66 3.92
CA ILE A 57 -11.67 -13.62 2.98
C ILE A 57 -11.80 -14.72 1.93
N GLU A 58 -12.22 -15.92 2.33
CA GLU A 58 -12.54 -17.00 1.41
C GLU A 58 -13.66 -16.58 0.44
N GLN A 59 -14.71 -15.92 0.96
CA GLN A 59 -15.78 -15.38 0.11
C GLN A 59 -15.26 -14.31 -0.85
N ILE A 60 -14.47 -13.34 -0.39
CA ILE A 60 -13.86 -12.31 -1.25
C ILE A 60 -13.06 -12.97 -2.38
N THR A 61 -12.20 -13.92 -2.04
CA THR A 61 -11.37 -14.66 -3.00
C THR A 61 -12.25 -15.41 -4.01
N LYS A 62 -13.29 -16.10 -3.57
CA LYS A 62 -14.23 -16.79 -4.46
C LYS A 62 -14.98 -15.85 -5.40
N GLN A 63 -15.35 -14.65 -4.95
CA GLN A 63 -16.06 -13.69 -5.79
C GLN A 63 -15.11 -13.03 -6.79
N LEU A 64 -13.87 -12.73 -6.40
CA LEU A 64 -12.86 -12.20 -7.31
C LEU A 64 -12.55 -13.18 -8.44
N ASN A 65 -12.41 -14.47 -8.14
CA ASN A 65 -12.20 -15.52 -9.15
C ASN A 65 -13.39 -15.71 -10.13
N LYS A 66 -14.56 -15.10 -9.86
CA LYS A 66 -15.70 -15.13 -10.80
C LYS A 66 -15.67 -13.98 -11.80
N LEU A 67 -14.83 -12.98 -11.60
CA LEU A 67 -14.65 -11.88 -12.55
C LEU A 67 -13.83 -12.39 -13.73
N VAL A 68 -14.30 -12.14 -14.95
CA VAL A 68 -13.67 -12.65 -16.18
C VAL A 68 -12.25 -12.07 -16.35
N GLU A 69 -12.06 -10.82 -15.93
CA GLU A 69 -10.80 -10.09 -16.06
C GLU A 69 -9.75 -10.54 -15.05
N VAL A 70 -10.15 -11.27 -14.01
CA VAL A 70 -9.25 -11.73 -12.95
C VAL A 70 -8.59 -13.03 -13.39
N VAL A 71 -7.29 -12.94 -13.63
CA VAL A 71 -6.47 -14.08 -14.06
C VAL A 71 -6.10 -14.96 -12.86
N LYS A 72 -5.75 -14.34 -11.73
CA LYS A 72 -5.29 -15.07 -10.54
C LYS A 72 -5.49 -14.26 -9.26
N VAL A 73 -5.85 -14.95 -8.17
CA VAL A 73 -6.00 -14.36 -6.84
C VAL A 73 -5.19 -15.18 -5.84
N VAL A 74 -4.42 -14.52 -4.98
CA VAL A 74 -3.66 -15.14 -3.89
C VAL A 74 -3.76 -14.28 -2.64
N ASP A 75 -4.09 -14.88 -1.50
CA ASP A 75 -3.83 -14.26 -0.20
C ASP A 75 -2.34 -14.44 0.15
N LEU A 76 -1.60 -13.33 0.18
CA LEU A 76 -0.19 -13.33 0.53
C LEU A 76 0.04 -13.62 2.01
N SER A 77 -0.96 -13.37 2.85
CA SER A 77 -0.90 -13.50 4.32
C SER A 77 -0.82 -14.96 4.78
N GLU A 78 -1.32 -15.90 3.97
CA GLU A 78 -1.23 -17.34 4.25
C GLU A 78 0.19 -17.89 4.10
N GLY A 79 1.11 -17.12 3.50
CA GLY A 79 2.47 -17.54 3.24
C GLY A 79 3.52 -16.52 3.66
N SER A 80 4.78 -16.92 3.54
CA SER A 80 5.90 -16.01 3.73
C SER A 80 5.94 -14.98 2.61
N HIS A 81 5.87 -13.70 2.93
CA HIS A 81 5.82 -12.61 1.96
C HIS A 81 6.69 -11.42 2.39
N ILE A 82 6.85 -10.48 1.46
CA ILE A 82 7.42 -9.16 1.66
C ILE A 82 6.34 -8.17 1.29
N GLU A 83 6.07 -7.23 2.19
CA GLU A 83 5.22 -6.08 1.91
C GLU A 83 5.98 -4.78 2.12
N ARG A 84 5.74 -3.82 1.22
CA ARG A 84 6.32 -2.48 1.29
C ARG A 84 5.30 -1.44 0.84
N GLU A 85 5.45 -0.26 1.41
CA GLU A 85 4.67 0.92 1.10
C GLU A 85 5.61 2.12 0.98
N LEU A 86 5.25 3.06 0.11
CA LEU A 86 5.90 4.36 -0.05
C LEU A 86 5.00 5.44 0.53
N MET A 87 5.60 6.36 1.29
CA MET A 87 4.93 7.55 1.79
C MET A 87 5.74 8.80 1.46
N LEU A 88 5.04 9.82 0.97
CA LEU A 88 5.50 11.20 0.95
C LEU A 88 4.77 11.96 2.05
N ILE A 89 5.53 12.67 2.88
CA ILE A 89 4.98 13.45 3.98
C ILE A 89 5.59 14.83 3.99
N LYS A 90 4.72 15.85 3.93
CA LYS A 90 5.10 17.25 4.00
C LYS A 90 4.92 17.73 5.43
N VAL A 91 5.95 18.38 5.95
CA VAL A 91 5.99 18.85 7.34
C VAL A 91 6.44 20.30 7.39
N LYS A 92 5.92 21.04 8.37
CA LYS A 92 6.39 22.36 8.75
C LYS A 92 7.74 22.23 9.46
N ALA A 93 8.75 22.95 9.00
CA ALA A 93 10.10 22.84 9.52
C ALA A 93 10.71 24.24 9.70
N LEU A 94 10.66 24.78 10.93
CA LEU A 94 11.12 26.12 11.30
C LEU A 94 12.14 26.08 12.44
N GLY A 95 13.18 26.91 12.35
CA GLY A 95 14.18 27.05 13.42
C GLY A 95 14.78 25.70 13.86
N ALA A 96 14.75 25.43 15.16
CA ALA A 96 15.33 24.21 15.75
C ALA A 96 14.66 22.91 15.28
N SER A 97 13.36 22.94 14.94
CA SER A 97 12.62 21.74 14.49
C SER A 97 13.18 21.15 13.20
N ARG A 98 13.86 21.95 12.36
CA ARG A 98 14.49 21.46 11.13
C ARG A 98 15.54 20.39 11.40
N ALA A 99 16.38 20.62 12.42
CA ALA A 99 17.42 19.68 12.79
C ALA A 99 16.84 18.40 13.40
N GLU A 100 15.75 18.52 14.16
CA GLU A 100 15.05 17.38 14.76
C GLU A 100 14.36 16.52 13.71
N ILE A 101 13.57 17.13 12.82
CA ILE A 101 12.91 16.43 11.71
C ILE A 101 13.95 15.73 10.82
N LYS A 102 15.08 16.39 10.54
CA LYS A 102 16.17 15.76 9.78
C LYS A 102 16.72 14.53 10.51
N ARG A 103 16.99 14.61 11.82
CA ARG A 103 17.47 13.47 12.60
C ARG A 103 16.46 12.32 12.60
N THR A 104 15.16 12.62 12.76
CA THR A 104 14.11 11.60 12.69
C THR A 104 14.07 10.95 11.31
N ALA A 105 14.17 11.73 10.23
CA ALA A 105 14.29 11.19 8.87
C ALA A 105 15.51 10.27 8.72
N ASP A 106 16.68 10.67 9.21
CA ASP A 106 17.90 9.87 9.16
C ASP A 106 17.75 8.53 9.92
N ILE A 107 17.14 8.55 11.12
CA ILE A 107 16.89 7.35 11.95
C ILE A 107 16.00 6.35 11.21
N PHE A 108 14.92 6.82 10.60
CA PHE A 108 14.00 5.97 9.84
C PHE A 108 14.50 5.61 8.44
N ARG A 109 15.71 6.06 8.07
CA ARG A 109 16.29 5.92 6.72
C ARG A 109 15.35 6.49 5.65
N ALA A 110 14.68 7.59 5.99
CA ALA A 110 13.88 8.40 5.08
C ALA A 110 14.78 9.41 4.36
N GLN A 111 14.27 10.01 3.30
CA GLN A 111 14.99 10.95 2.45
C GLN A 111 14.20 12.24 2.35
N ILE A 112 14.84 13.39 2.63
CA ILE A 112 14.22 14.69 2.35
C ILE A 112 14.36 14.94 0.84
N VAL A 113 13.24 15.06 0.15
CA VAL A 113 13.18 15.19 -1.33
C VAL A 113 12.84 16.61 -1.80
N ASP A 114 12.29 17.44 -0.91
CA ASP A 114 12.05 18.86 -1.18
C ASP A 114 12.24 19.70 0.09
N VAL A 115 12.74 20.92 -0.10
CA VAL A 115 13.17 21.83 0.98
C VAL A 115 12.76 23.25 0.66
N THR A 116 12.02 23.87 1.59
CA THR A 116 11.77 25.32 1.58
C THR A 116 12.23 25.94 2.91
N PRO A 117 12.18 27.29 3.07
CA PRO A 117 12.47 27.93 4.34
C PRO A 117 11.56 27.49 5.49
N THR A 118 10.35 27.03 5.18
CA THR A 118 9.31 26.72 6.17
C THR A 118 8.84 25.27 6.16
N THR A 119 9.24 24.47 5.18
CA THR A 119 8.78 23.08 5.01
C THR A 119 9.88 22.12 4.58
N TYR A 120 9.65 20.84 4.88
CA TYR A 120 10.32 19.70 4.25
C TYR A 120 9.27 18.76 3.64
N THR A 121 9.59 18.17 2.50
CA THR A 121 8.89 16.98 2.00
C THR A 121 9.82 15.78 2.14
N ILE A 122 9.34 14.74 2.80
CA ILE A 122 10.14 13.57 3.17
C ILE A 122 9.54 12.35 2.50
N GLN A 123 10.38 11.56 1.84
CA GLN A 123 10.06 10.26 1.27
C GLN A 123 10.53 9.16 2.21
N ILE A 124 9.65 8.20 2.51
CA ILE A 124 9.99 7.02 3.29
C ILE A 124 9.38 5.77 2.66
N ALA A 125 10.15 4.69 2.63
CA ALA A 125 9.69 3.36 2.25
C ALA A 125 9.88 2.37 3.40
N GLY A 126 8.92 1.47 3.59
CA GLY A 126 8.87 0.58 4.75
C GLY A 126 7.69 -0.37 4.76
N THR A 127 7.54 -1.12 5.84
CA THR A 127 6.25 -1.75 6.16
C THR A 127 5.29 -0.68 6.70
N THR A 128 4.00 -0.99 6.75
CA THR A 128 2.97 -0.08 7.28
C THR A 128 3.33 0.38 8.70
N GLU A 129 3.79 -0.52 9.57
CA GLU A 129 4.18 -0.20 10.95
C GLU A 129 5.38 0.75 11.02
N LYS A 130 6.33 0.64 10.08
CA LYS A 130 7.47 1.56 10.02
C LYS A 130 7.03 2.96 9.63
N LEU A 131 6.08 3.07 8.68
CA LEU A 131 5.53 4.35 8.24
C LEU A 131 4.70 5.00 9.36
N ASP A 132 3.87 4.21 10.03
CA ASP A 132 3.06 4.68 11.16
C ASP A 132 3.96 5.16 12.31
N GLY A 133 4.98 4.39 12.67
CA GLY A 133 5.97 4.80 13.66
C GLY A 133 6.77 6.05 13.26
N PHE A 134 6.93 6.33 11.96
CA PHE A 134 7.53 7.59 11.50
C PHE A 134 6.60 8.77 11.71
N ILE A 135 5.30 8.60 11.46
CA ILE A 135 4.28 9.61 11.74
C ILE A 135 4.25 9.91 13.24
N ASP A 136 4.22 8.87 14.08
CA ASP A 136 4.17 9.00 15.54
C ASP A 136 5.43 9.66 16.13
N ALA A 137 6.59 9.46 15.49
CA ALA A 137 7.86 10.07 15.91
C ALA A 137 7.98 11.56 15.55
N LEU A 138 7.09 12.10 14.71
CA LEU A 138 7.04 13.52 14.41
C LEU A 138 6.20 14.24 15.47
N ALA A 139 6.61 15.46 15.84
CA ALA A 139 5.88 16.25 16.82
C ALA A 139 4.46 16.57 16.33
N GLU A 140 3.50 16.59 17.27
CA GLU A 140 2.10 16.95 17.00
C GLU A 140 2.00 18.29 16.26
N ASN A 141 1.09 18.38 15.29
CA ASN A 141 0.82 19.57 14.46
C ASN A 141 1.95 20.02 13.52
N THR A 142 2.95 19.18 13.29
CA THR A 142 4.03 19.47 12.31
C THR A 142 3.66 19.01 10.90
N ILE A 143 2.77 18.02 10.79
CA ILE A 143 2.38 17.40 9.52
C ILE A 143 1.41 18.31 8.77
N LEU A 144 1.72 18.61 7.51
CA LEU A 144 0.90 19.42 6.63
C LEU A 144 0.11 18.56 5.63
N GLU A 145 0.71 17.48 5.15
CA GLU A 145 0.14 16.64 4.10
C GLU A 145 0.80 15.25 4.12
N VAL A 146 0.02 14.20 3.84
CA VAL A 146 0.50 12.82 3.74
C VAL A 146 -0.09 12.19 2.48
N VAL A 147 0.77 11.53 1.69
CA VAL A 147 0.37 10.70 0.56
C VAL A 147 1.02 9.33 0.73
N ARG A 148 0.20 8.28 0.65
CA ARG A 148 0.61 6.88 0.82
C ARG A 148 0.26 6.08 -0.42
N SER A 149 1.14 5.18 -0.83
CA SER A 149 0.92 4.35 -2.02
C SER A 149 -0.06 3.19 -1.81
N GLY A 150 -0.36 2.85 -0.55
CA GLY A 150 -0.87 1.54 -0.19
C GLY A 150 0.20 0.45 -0.33
N VAL A 151 -0.15 -0.75 0.10
CA VAL A 151 0.80 -1.87 0.16
C VAL A 151 1.05 -2.47 -1.22
N SER A 152 2.33 -2.70 -1.53
CA SER A 152 2.80 -3.59 -2.58
C SER A 152 3.41 -4.83 -1.94
N GLY A 153 2.94 -6.01 -2.36
CA GLY A 153 3.31 -7.28 -1.75
C GLY A 153 3.78 -8.33 -2.76
N ILE A 154 4.77 -9.13 -2.37
CA ILE A 154 5.25 -10.28 -3.14
C ILE A 154 5.57 -11.47 -2.22
N ALA A 155 5.31 -12.69 -2.67
CA ALA A 155 5.68 -13.89 -1.93
C ALA A 155 7.21 -14.04 -1.88
N ARG A 156 7.73 -14.72 -0.85
CA ARG A 156 9.15 -15.04 -0.72
C ARG A 156 9.49 -16.34 -1.44
N GLY A 157 10.74 -16.44 -1.89
CA GLY A 157 11.28 -17.65 -2.52
C GLY A 157 10.75 -17.84 -3.94
N GLU A 158 10.50 -19.10 -4.32
CA GLU A 158 10.13 -19.50 -5.68
C GLU A 158 8.63 -19.32 -6.00
N LYS A 159 7.81 -18.90 -5.01
CA LYS A 159 6.38 -18.70 -5.23
C LYS A 159 6.16 -17.43 -6.05
N VAL A 160 5.66 -17.58 -7.27
CA VAL A 160 5.39 -16.48 -8.20
C VAL A 160 3.89 -16.37 -8.48
N LEU A 161 3.42 -15.13 -8.59
CA LEU A 161 2.10 -14.82 -9.14
C LEU A 161 2.26 -14.47 -10.62
N ALA A 162 2.27 -15.50 -11.45
CA ALA A 162 2.27 -15.40 -12.92
C ALA A 162 1.15 -16.30 -13.49
N ILE A 163 0.84 -16.08 -14.77
CA ILE A 163 -0.01 -16.96 -15.60
C ILE A 163 0.56 -18.38 -15.58
#